data_AF-G9YSH4-F1
#
_entry.id   AF-G9YSH4-F1
#
_cell.length_a   1.000
_cell.length_b   1.000
_cell.length_c   1.000
_cell.angle_alpha   90.00
_cell.angle_beta   90.00
_cell.angle_gamma   90.00
#
_symmetry.space_group_name_H-M   'P 1'
#
loop_
_entity.id
_entity.type
_entity.pdbx_description
1 polymer ?
#
loop_
_entity_poly.entity_id
_entity_poly.type
_entity_poly.pdbx_seq_one_letter_code
_entity_poly.pdbx_strand_id
1 'polypeptide(L)'
;MTVEELYGQMVDTFQRETGMALAGDGDMAVRLYAVAAQLYALYVQADWVGRQCFPQTAQGDYLDKHAQLRGLERRAATAAVGVLSFETDHPPEADLSIPEGTVCMTAAQVRFETTEAGVLKAGQTPPRCGPERWSRARGEMRRSGRCGPWRWRRGG
;
A
#
# COMPACT_ATOMS: atom_id res chain seq x y z
N MET A 1 -19.82 -26.29 -2.58
CA MET A 1 -18.93 -27.26 -1.93
C MET A 1 -18.53 -26.68 -0.58
N THR A 2 -19.25 -27.03 0.48
CA THR A 2 -18.88 -26.72 1.88
C THR A 2 -18.30 -27.95 2.56
N VAL A 3 -17.82 -27.80 3.80
CA VAL A 3 -17.35 -28.92 4.62
C VAL A 3 -18.49 -29.90 4.91
N GLU A 4 -19.69 -29.38 5.18
CA GLU A 4 -20.89 -30.16 5.47
C GLU A 4 -21.36 -30.96 4.26
N GLU A 5 -21.29 -30.38 3.06
CA GLU A 5 -21.60 -31.08 1.82
C GLU A 5 -20.62 -32.23 1.56
N LEU A 6 -19.32 -32.01 1.77
CA LEU A 6 -18.29 -33.05 1.63
C LEU A 6 -18.46 -34.15 2.70
N TYR A 7 -18.73 -33.76 3.94
CA TYR A 7 -18.99 -34.70 5.03
C TYR A 7 -20.22 -35.56 4.73
N GLY A 8 -21.33 -34.96 4.28
CA GLY A 8 -22.53 -35.69 3.87
C GLY A 8 -22.25 -36.72 2.77
N GLN A 9 -21.50 -36.33 1.73
CA GLN A 9 -21.09 -37.26 0.66
C GLN A 9 -20.24 -38.42 1.17
N MET A 10 -19.35 -38.17 2.14
CA MET A 10 -18.55 -39.21 2.77
C MET A 10 -19.40 -40.17 3.61
N VAL A 11 -20.37 -39.64 4.37
CA VAL A 11 -21.32 -40.45 5.14
C VAL A 11 -22.16 -41.33 4.22
N ASP A 12 -22.70 -40.76 3.14
CA ASP A 12 -23.49 -41.50 2.14
C ASP A 12 -22.66 -42.62 1.50
N THR A 13 -21.41 -42.33 1.15
CA THR A 13 -20.48 -43.32 0.60
C THR A 13 -20.17 -44.41 1.63
N PHE A 14 -19.89 -44.06 2.89
CA PHE A 14 -19.64 -45.03 3.95
C PHE A 14 -20.82 -45.98 4.15
N GLN A 15 -22.04 -45.45 4.20
CA GLN A 15 -23.24 -46.26 4.36
C GLN A 15 -23.47 -47.18 3.16
N ARG A 16 -23.24 -46.71 1.94
CA ARG A 16 -23.38 -47.52 0.72
C ARG A 16 -22.39 -48.69 0.68
N GLU A 17 -21.14 -48.46 1.10
CA GLU A 17 -20.08 -49.47 1.02
C GLU A 17 -20.08 -50.45 2.21
N THR A 18 -20.55 -50.02 3.39
CA THR A 18 -20.52 -50.86 4.62
C THR A 18 -21.88 -51.39 5.05
N GLY A 19 -22.98 -50.80 4.56
CA GLY A 19 -24.34 -51.06 5.02
C GLY A 19 -24.66 -50.50 6.41
N MET A 20 -23.71 -49.82 7.07
CA MET A 20 -23.87 -49.29 8.42
C MET A 20 -24.21 -47.80 8.39
N ALA A 21 -25.22 -47.40 9.15
CA ALA A 21 -25.52 -46.00 9.39
C ALA A 21 -24.57 -45.41 10.44
N LEU A 22 -24.01 -44.24 10.14
CA LEU A 22 -23.13 -43.51 11.05
C LEU A 22 -23.94 -42.75 12.11
N ALA A 23 -23.67 -43.01 13.37
CA ALA A 23 -24.11 -42.14 14.46
C ALA A 23 -23.30 -40.84 14.43
N GLY A 24 -23.97 -39.69 14.54
CA GLY A 24 -23.37 -38.37 14.34
C GLY A 24 -22.32 -37.96 15.38
N ASP A 25 -22.17 -38.71 16.47
CA ASP A 25 -21.25 -38.48 17.59
C ASP A 25 -20.17 -39.56 17.75
N GLY A 26 -20.12 -40.55 16.83
CA GLY A 26 -19.13 -41.62 16.87
C GLY A 26 -17.73 -41.19 16.42
N ASP A 27 -16.68 -41.91 16.85
CA ASP A 27 -15.27 -41.65 16.45
C ASP A 27 -15.12 -41.57 14.92
N MET A 28 -15.83 -42.43 14.18
CA MET A 28 -15.83 -42.40 12.72
C MET A 28 -16.44 -41.11 12.14
N ALA A 29 -17.50 -40.57 12.74
CA ALA A 29 -18.10 -39.30 12.32
C ALA A 29 -17.09 -38.14 12.48
N VAL A 30 -16.39 -38.09 13.61
CA VAL A 30 -15.34 -37.09 13.86
C VAL A 30 -14.20 -37.19 12.85
N ARG A 31 -13.75 -38.42 12.54
CA ARG A 31 -12.70 -38.65 11.53
C ARG A 31 -13.14 -38.19 10.14
N LEU A 32 -14.34 -38.57 9.70
CA LEU A 32 -14.85 -38.16 8.39
C LEU A 32 -15.01 -36.64 8.31
N TYR A 33 -15.46 -36.00 9.39
CA TYR A 33 -15.54 -34.53 9.43
C TYR A 33 -14.16 -33.88 9.33
N ALA A 34 -13.16 -34.39 10.06
CA ALA A 34 -11.79 -33.90 9.98
C ALA A 34 -11.23 -34.04 8.54
N VAL A 35 -11.46 -35.17 7.88
CA VAL A 35 -11.05 -35.38 6.48
C VAL A 35 -11.79 -34.43 5.54
N ALA A 36 -13.10 -34.26 5.71
CA ALA A 36 -13.89 -33.32 4.92
C ALA A 36 -13.37 -31.87 5.05
N ALA A 37 -13.02 -31.45 6.27
CA ALA A 37 -12.44 -30.14 6.52
C ALA A 37 -11.09 -29.95 5.81
N GLN A 38 -10.22 -30.98 5.82
CA GLN A 38 -8.93 -30.93 5.11
C GLN A 38 -9.10 -30.90 3.59
N LEU A 39 -10.03 -31.69 3.04
CA LEU A 39 -10.34 -31.65 1.60
C LEU A 39 -10.92 -30.30 1.18
N TYR A 40 -11.80 -29.72 2.00
CA TYR A 40 -12.32 -28.38 1.75
C TYR A 40 -11.19 -27.34 1.72
N ALA A 41 -10.28 -27.37 2.70
CA ALA A 41 -9.11 -26.50 2.71
C ALA A 41 -8.25 -26.67 1.45
N LEU A 42 -8.08 -27.91 0.97
CA LEU A 42 -7.39 -28.19 -0.29
C LEU A 42 -8.12 -27.59 -1.50
N TYR A 43 -9.45 -27.67 -1.58
CA TYR A 43 -10.23 -27.04 -2.65
C TYR A 43 -10.09 -25.51 -2.64
N VAL A 44 -10.12 -24.89 -1.46
CA VAL A 44 -9.89 -23.45 -1.32
C VAL A 44 -8.49 -23.07 -1.81
N GLN A 45 -7.48 -23.86 -1.43
CA GLN A 45 -6.12 -23.64 -1.89
C GLN A 45 -6.00 -23.84 -3.42
N ALA A 46 -6.66 -24.84 -3.98
CA ALA A 46 -6.66 -25.11 -5.42
C ALA A 46 -7.32 -23.97 -6.21
N ASP A 47 -8.45 -23.42 -5.74
CA ASP A 47 -9.07 -22.23 -6.35
C ASP A 47 -8.12 -21.03 -6.31
N TRP A 48 -7.46 -20.79 -5.16
CA TRP A 48 -6.48 -19.73 -5.05
C TRP A 48 -5.32 -19.91 -6.04
N VAL A 49 -4.76 -21.12 -6.15
CA VAL A 49 -3.69 -21.44 -7.12
C VAL A 49 -4.19 -21.22 -8.55
N GLY A 50 -5.40 -21.68 -8.87
CA GLY A 50 -6.02 -21.51 -10.18
C GLY A 50 -6.08 -20.04 -10.61
N ARG A 51 -6.39 -19.13 -9.67
CA ARG A 51 -6.35 -17.67 -9.92
C ARG A 51 -4.94 -17.15 -10.18
N GLN A 52 -3.88 -17.77 -9.65
CA GLN A 52 -2.50 -17.34 -9.90
C GLN A 52 -1.89 -17.92 -11.20
N CYS A 53 -2.49 -18.95 -11.79
CA CYS A 53 -1.96 -19.62 -12.98
C CYS A 53 -1.90 -18.72 -14.22
N PHE A 54 -2.85 -17.80 -14.37
CA PHE A 54 -2.96 -16.95 -15.54
C PHE A 54 -2.55 -15.50 -15.23
N PRO A 55 -1.79 -14.83 -16.12
CA PRO A 55 -1.39 -13.44 -15.92
C PRO A 55 -2.57 -12.48 -15.72
N GLN A 56 -3.75 -12.75 -16.29
CA GLN A 56 -4.92 -11.89 -16.21
C GLN A 56 -5.56 -11.88 -14.82
N THR A 57 -5.40 -12.97 -14.06
CA THR A 57 -6.02 -13.16 -12.74
C THR A 57 -5.00 -13.17 -11.60
N ALA A 58 -3.73 -13.43 -11.89
CA ALA A 58 -2.66 -13.47 -10.91
C ALA A 58 -2.44 -12.11 -10.24
N GLN A 59 -2.01 -12.14 -8.97
CA GLN A 59 -1.79 -10.95 -8.15
C GLN A 59 -0.42 -10.99 -7.46
N GLY A 60 0.06 -9.82 -7.04
CA GLY A 60 1.33 -9.66 -6.33
C GLY A 60 2.51 -10.29 -7.07
N ASP A 61 3.35 -11.04 -6.33
CA ASP A 61 4.59 -11.63 -6.84
C ASP A 61 4.36 -12.61 -8.01
N TYR A 62 3.21 -13.29 -8.07
CA TYR A 62 2.91 -14.22 -9.18
C TYR A 62 2.67 -13.47 -10.48
N LEU A 63 1.99 -12.32 -10.42
CA LEU A 63 1.84 -11.44 -11.59
C LEU A 63 3.20 -10.90 -12.05
N ASP A 64 4.07 -10.56 -11.11
CA ASP A 64 5.41 -10.05 -11.41
C ASP A 64 6.27 -11.13 -12.09
N LYS A 65 6.19 -12.39 -11.65
CA LYS A 65 6.81 -13.53 -12.33
C LYS A 65 6.29 -13.69 -13.77
N HIS A 66 4.98 -13.56 -13.99
CA HIS A 66 4.39 -13.57 -15.33
C HIS A 66 4.86 -12.42 -16.22
N ALA A 67 5.14 -11.25 -15.62
CA ALA A 67 5.67 -10.07 -16.32
C ALA A 67 7.15 -10.27 -16.71
N GLN A 68 7.96 -10.84 -15.81
CA GLN A 68 9.38 -11.11 -16.05
C GLN A 68 9.62 -12.03 -17.25
N LEU A 69 8.73 -13.01 -17.48
CA LEU A 69 8.78 -13.87 -18.68
C LEU A 69 8.67 -13.08 -20.00
N ARG A 70 8.17 -11.85 -19.95
CA ARG A 70 8.05 -10.92 -21.08
C ARG A 70 9.08 -9.79 -21.04
N GLY A 71 10.08 -9.89 -20.15
CA GLY A 71 11.08 -8.84 -19.93
C GLY A 71 10.51 -7.58 -19.28
N LEU A 72 9.35 -7.68 -18.62
CA LEU A 72 8.72 -6.56 -17.92
C LEU A 72 8.98 -6.65 -16.42
N GLU A 73 9.24 -5.49 -15.81
CA GLU A 73 9.45 -5.37 -14.36
C GLU A 73 8.49 -4.38 -13.73
N ARG A 74 8.06 -4.66 -12.50
CA ARG A 74 7.23 -3.73 -11.73
C ARG A 74 8.07 -2.53 -11.33
N ARG A 75 7.67 -1.34 -11.80
CA ARG A 75 8.29 -0.09 -11.37
C ARG A 75 8.01 0.17 -9.89
N ALA A 76 9.05 0.53 -9.15
CA ALA A 76 8.91 0.92 -7.75
C ALA A 76 8.01 2.15 -7.61
N ALA A 77 7.27 2.22 -6.49
CA ALA A 77 6.49 3.40 -6.15
C ALA A 77 7.45 4.61 -6.04
N THR A 78 7.25 5.60 -6.92
CA THR A 78 8.05 6.82 -6.92
C THR A 78 7.38 7.84 -6.02
N ALA A 79 8.15 8.48 -5.14
CA ALA A 79 7.63 9.53 -4.28
C ALA A 79 7.11 10.71 -5.12
N ALA A 80 6.05 11.35 -4.67
CA ALA A 80 5.57 12.58 -5.30
C ALA A 80 6.61 13.69 -5.11
N VAL A 81 6.99 14.34 -6.21
CA VAL A 81 7.90 15.49 -6.25
C VAL A 81 7.08 16.74 -6.58
N GLY A 82 7.41 17.88 -5.97
CA GLY A 82 6.76 19.16 -6.25
C GLY A 82 7.57 20.33 -5.70
N VAL A 83 7.17 21.55 -6.06
CA VAL A 83 7.81 22.79 -5.61
C VAL A 83 6.99 23.44 -4.50
N LEU A 84 7.65 23.84 -3.42
CA LEU A 84 7.04 24.59 -2.32
C LEU A 84 7.70 25.96 -2.19
N SER A 85 6.88 26.98 -1.95
CA SER A 85 7.34 28.33 -1.65
C SER A 85 7.13 28.60 -0.16
N PHE A 86 8.16 29.13 0.49
CA PHE A 86 8.13 29.52 1.89
C PHE A 86 7.95 31.04 1.99
N GLU A 87 7.03 31.47 2.84
CA GLU A 87 6.73 32.87 3.08
C GLU A 87 6.68 33.11 4.59
N THR A 88 7.10 34.30 5.04
CA THR A 88 7.01 34.74 6.44
C THR A 88 6.10 35.96 6.55
N ASP A 89 5.30 36.05 7.60
CA ASP A 89 4.36 37.16 7.82
C ASP A 89 5.08 38.50 8.10
N HIS A 90 6.33 38.45 8.56
CA HIS A 90 7.19 39.60 8.79
C HIS A 90 8.54 39.41 8.08
N PRO A 91 9.15 40.51 7.57
CA PRO A 91 10.46 40.44 6.94
C PRO A 91 11.47 39.94 7.97
N PRO A 92 12.23 38.88 7.66
CA PRO A 92 13.19 38.36 8.60
C PRO A 92 14.33 39.36 8.78
N GLU A 93 14.73 39.58 10.03
CA GLU A 93 15.82 40.50 10.41
C GLU A 93 17.21 39.96 10.00
N ALA A 94 17.30 38.66 9.71
CA ALA A 94 18.49 37.97 9.25
C ALA A 94 18.16 36.91 8.18
N ASP A 95 19.17 36.47 7.42
CA ASP A 95 19.00 35.43 6.41
C ASP A 95 18.50 34.12 7.07
N LEU A 96 17.34 33.63 6.62
CA LEU A 96 16.75 32.38 7.08
C LEU A 96 17.15 31.25 6.13
N SER A 97 18.04 30.37 6.59
CA SER A 97 18.43 29.17 5.86
C SER A 97 17.43 28.04 6.10
N ILE A 98 16.88 27.49 5.02
CA ILE A 98 16.07 26.27 4.98
C ILE A 98 16.99 25.14 4.52
N PRO A 99 17.50 24.29 5.43
CA PRO A 99 18.39 23.21 5.04
C PRO A 99 17.66 22.13 4.23
N GLU A 100 18.43 21.41 3.43
CA GLU A 100 18.00 20.11 2.89
C GLU A 100 17.58 19.18 4.04
N GLY A 101 16.53 18.39 3.83
CA GLY A 101 15.91 17.54 4.84
C GLY A 101 14.86 18.26 5.71
N THR A 102 14.50 19.51 5.41
CA THR A 102 13.41 20.19 6.12
C THR A 102 12.08 19.52 5.79
N VAL A 103 11.37 19.04 6.83
CA VAL A 103 10.11 18.30 6.66
C VAL A 103 8.93 19.27 6.59
N CYS A 104 8.19 19.16 5.49
CA CYS A 104 6.96 19.84 5.17
C CYS A 104 5.76 18.88 5.11
N MET A 105 4.71 19.14 5.88
CA MET A 105 3.45 18.39 5.97
C MET A 105 2.23 19.08 5.33
N THR A 106 1.56 18.45 4.38
CA THR A 106 0.30 19.00 3.83
C THR A 106 -0.83 19.01 4.87
N ALA A 107 -1.91 19.74 4.60
CA ALA A 107 -3.11 19.72 5.45
C ALA A 107 -3.67 18.28 5.64
N ALA A 108 -3.46 17.41 4.66
CA ALA A 108 -3.79 15.98 4.71
C ALA A 108 -2.74 15.13 5.46
N GLN A 109 -1.86 15.74 6.25
CA GLN A 109 -0.81 15.07 7.05
C GLN A 109 0.21 14.28 6.22
N VAL A 110 0.39 14.61 4.93
CA VAL A 110 1.41 13.97 4.09
C VAL A 110 2.72 14.72 4.21
N ARG A 111 3.78 14.03 4.63
CA ARG A 111 5.12 14.57 4.82
C ARG A 111 5.94 14.56 3.52
N PHE A 112 6.67 15.63 3.29
CA PHE A 112 7.60 15.87 2.20
C PHE A 112 8.89 16.44 2.80
N GLU A 113 10.05 16.15 2.23
CA GLU A 113 11.33 16.71 2.66
C GLU A 113 11.94 17.53 1.55
N THR A 114 12.43 18.73 1.84
CA THR A 114 13.24 19.51 0.88
C THR A 114 14.50 18.74 0.50
N THR A 115 14.76 18.53 -0.79
CA THR A 115 15.96 17.86 -1.33
C THR A 115 17.03 18.86 -1.77
N GLU A 116 16.79 20.16 -1.66
CA GLU A 116 17.81 21.19 -1.86
C GLU A 116 17.74 22.22 -0.72
N ALA A 117 18.87 22.81 -0.37
CA ALA A 117 18.92 23.91 0.60
C ALA A 117 18.47 25.22 -0.07
N GLY A 118 17.61 25.98 0.61
CA GLY A 118 17.13 27.30 0.19
C GLY A 118 17.45 28.37 1.22
N VAL A 119 17.68 29.61 0.80
CA VAL A 119 17.87 30.74 1.73
C VAL A 119 16.83 31.82 1.43
N LEU A 120 16.06 32.19 2.45
CA LEU A 120 15.23 33.39 2.46
C LEU A 120 16.08 34.55 2.96
N LYS A 121 16.32 35.54 2.10
CA LYS A 121 17.17 36.69 2.43
C LYS A 121 16.48 37.68 3.38
N ALA A 122 17.26 38.27 4.29
CA ALA A 122 16.79 39.29 5.21
C ALA A 122 16.12 40.47 4.47
N GLY A 123 15.01 40.98 5.00
CA GLY A 123 14.33 42.17 4.45
C GLY A 123 13.47 41.97 3.20
N GLN A 124 13.28 40.73 2.70
CA GLN A 124 12.37 40.46 1.58
C GLN A 124 10.99 40.02 2.09
N THR A 125 10.04 40.93 2.12
CA THR A 125 8.61 40.58 2.09
C THR A 125 8.21 40.27 0.64
N PRO A 126 7.53 39.15 0.34
CA PRO A 126 6.83 39.08 -0.93
C PRO A 126 5.73 40.16 -0.90
N PRO A 127 5.61 41.00 -1.95
CA PRO A 127 4.52 41.94 -2.04
C PRO A 127 3.20 41.17 -2.05
N ARG A 128 2.23 41.65 -1.27
CA ARG A 128 0.86 41.19 -1.36
C ARG A 128 0.32 41.56 -2.75
N CYS A 129 -0.31 40.59 -3.41
CA CYS A 129 -1.07 40.62 -4.68
C CYS A 129 -0.29 40.43 -6.00
N GLY A 130 -0.74 39.45 -6.79
CA GLY A 130 -0.52 39.39 -8.25
C GLY A 130 0.45 38.29 -8.72
N PRO A 131 0.22 37.67 -9.90
CA PRO A 131 0.82 36.39 -10.30
C PRO A 131 2.27 36.45 -10.80
N GLU A 132 3.04 37.51 -10.56
CA GLU A 132 4.32 37.68 -11.24
C GLU A 132 5.45 38.09 -10.27
N ARG A 133 6.55 37.34 -10.40
CA ARG A 133 7.89 37.55 -9.82
C ARG A 133 8.15 36.81 -8.50
N TRP A 134 8.62 35.57 -8.66
CA TRP A 134 9.05 34.66 -7.59
C TRP A 134 10.55 34.80 -7.31
N SER A 135 10.94 35.07 -6.06
CA SER A 135 12.28 34.76 -5.56
C SER A 135 12.32 33.27 -5.18
N ARG A 136 12.79 32.45 -6.13
CA ARG A 136 12.82 30.98 -6.01
C ARG A 136 13.90 30.53 -5.03
N ALA A 137 13.51 29.95 -3.90
CA ALA A 137 14.26 28.83 -3.33
C ALA A 137 13.69 27.57 -3.97
N ARG A 138 14.46 26.94 -4.87
CA ARG A 138 14.10 25.63 -5.42
C ARG A 138 14.52 24.57 -4.42
N GLY A 139 13.63 23.61 -4.21
CA GLY A 139 13.90 22.39 -3.50
C GLY A 139 12.89 21.37 -3.99
N GLU A 140 13.37 20.35 -4.70
CA GLU A 140 12.58 19.16 -4.99
C GLU A 140 12.22 18.48 -3.65
N MET A 141 11.21 17.61 -3.60
CA MET A 141 10.87 16.94 -2.35
C MET A 141 10.66 15.43 -2.49
N ARG A 142 11.04 14.69 -1.44
CA ARG A 142 10.80 13.24 -1.31
C ARG A 142 10.11 12.92 0.02
N ARG A 143 9.23 11.92 0.04
CA ARG A 143 8.38 11.58 1.20
C ARG A 143 9.21 10.91 2.31
N SER A 144 9.23 11.46 3.52
CA SER A 144 9.90 10.83 4.68
C SER A 144 9.22 11.13 6.02
N GLY A 145 9.48 10.27 7.01
CA GLY A 145 8.65 9.97 8.18
C GLY A 145 8.98 10.67 9.50
N ARG A 146 9.52 11.89 9.54
CA ARG A 146 9.73 12.62 10.83
C ARG A 146 9.28 14.09 10.75
N CYS A 147 8.83 14.69 11.85
CA CYS A 147 8.16 16.00 11.89
C CYS A 147 9.08 17.16 12.28
N GLY A 148 8.90 18.34 11.67
CA GLY A 148 9.44 19.65 12.08
C GLY A 148 8.36 20.77 12.05
N PRO A 149 8.65 22.00 12.54
CA PRO A 149 7.63 22.95 13.03
C PRO A 149 7.10 24.00 12.02
N TRP A 150 7.36 23.86 10.72
CA TRP A 150 7.07 24.94 9.75
C TRP A 150 5.64 24.89 9.16
N ARG A 151 5.20 25.98 8.52
CA ARG A 151 3.92 26.09 7.79
C ARG A 151 4.22 26.55 6.35
N TRP A 152 3.67 25.90 5.33
CA TRP A 152 4.00 26.11 3.91
C TRP A 152 2.75 26.03 3.01
N ARG A 153 2.83 26.57 1.78
CA ARG A 153 1.81 26.44 0.72
C ARG A 153 2.39 25.76 -0.52
N ARG A 154 1.58 24.88 -1.13
CA ARG A 154 1.93 24.17 -2.37
C ARG A 154 1.91 25.14 -3.55
N GLY A 155 2.99 25.23 -4.31
CA GLY A 155 3.01 25.92 -5.60
C GLY A 155 2.29 25.07 -6.65
N GLY A 156 1.48 25.73 -7.50
CA GLY A 156 0.86 25.12 -8.68
C GLY A 156 1.86 24.80 -9.77
#